data_AF-A0A1G2Z7V7-F1
#
_entry.id   AF-A0A1G2Z7V7-F1
#
_cell.length_a   1.000
_cell.length_b   1.000
_cell.length_c   1.000
_cell.angle_alpha   90.00
_cell.angle_beta   90.00
_cell.angle_gamma   90.00
#
_symmetry.space_group_name_H-M   'P 1'
#
loop_
_entity.id
_entity.type
_entity.pdbx_description
1 polymer ?
#
loop_
_entity_poly.entity_id
_entity_poly.type
_entity_poly.pdbx_seq_one_letter_code
_entity_poly.pdbx_strand_id
1 'polypeptide(L)'
;MAAFDPATAFNGLFKDGETRDKHIRLLSIGMGTKEPNPFPGAIGAFRAMLDKAGVRYVYYKSPGTTHEWLTWRRDLHEFAPLLFTD
;
A
#
# COMPACT_ATOMS: atom_id res chain seq x y z
N MET A 1 6.05 14.13 2.70
CA MET A 1 6.93 13.33 3.58
C MET A 1 8.02 12.72 2.71
N ALA A 2 9.24 12.56 3.24
CA ALA A 2 10.31 11.88 2.52
C ALA A 2 10.00 10.37 2.40
N ALA A 3 10.47 9.73 1.33
CA ALA A 3 10.35 8.28 1.18
C ALA A 3 11.14 7.54 2.26
N PHE A 4 10.64 6.38 2.68
CA PHE A 4 11.37 5.51 3.60
C PHE A 4 12.54 4.82 2.89
N ASP A 5 13.57 4.46 3.65
CA ASP A 5 14.68 3.63 3.16
C ASP A 5 14.32 2.14 3.30
N PRO A 6 14.25 1.36 2.20
CA PRO A 6 13.88 -0.05 2.25
C PRO A 6 14.79 -0.91 3.15
N ALA A 7 16.06 -0.52 3.32
CA ALA A 7 17.03 -1.28 4.11
C ALA A 7 16.77 -1.20 5.62
N THR A 8 16.18 -0.10 6.09
CA THR A 8 16.06 0.21 7.52
C THR A 8 14.60 0.32 7.99
N ALA A 9 13.69 0.74 7.10
CA ALA A 9 12.27 0.81 7.40
C ALA A 9 11.68 -0.58 7.72
N PHE A 10 10.76 -0.64 8.67
CA PHE A 10 10.09 -1.88 9.09
C PHE A 10 11.09 -3.01 9.40
N ASN A 11 12.21 -2.68 10.05
CA ASN A 11 13.30 -3.63 10.35
C ASN A 11 13.88 -4.33 9.09
N GLY A 12 13.92 -3.60 7.97
CA GLY A 12 14.46 -4.10 6.70
C GLY A 12 13.56 -5.10 5.99
N LEU A 13 12.24 -5.07 6.25
CA LEU A 13 11.27 -5.99 5.65
C LEU A 13 11.32 -5.98 4.11
N PHE A 14 11.57 -4.80 3.53
CA PHE A 14 11.59 -4.53 2.09
C PHE A 14 13.01 -4.35 1.54
N LYS A 15 14.06 -4.72 2.28
CA LYS A 15 15.45 -4.60 1.82
C LYS A 15 15.76 -5.41 0.56
N ASP A 16 15.02 -6.51 0.37
CA ASP A 16 15.09 -7.41 -0.77
C ASP A 16 13.65 -7.65 -1.26
N GLY A 17 13.27 -6.87 -2.28
CA GLY A 17 11.91 -6.92 -2.84
C GLY A 17 11.61 -8.21 -3.57
N GLU A 18 12.60 -8.82 -4.23
CA GLU A 18 12.40 -10.07 -4.97
C GLU A 18 12.09 -11.24 -4.02
N THR A 19 12.85 -11.35 -2.93
CA THR A 19 12.56 -12.33 -1.87
C THR A 19 11.21 -12.03 -1.22
N ARG A 20 10.89 -10.75 -0.99
CA ARG A 20 9.61 -10.35 -0.39
C ARG A 20 8.41 -10.80 -1.23
N ASP A 21 8.46 -10.60 -2.53
CA ASP A 21 7.39 -10.97 -3.46
C ASP A 21 7.17 -12.48 -3.58
N LYS A 22 8.16 -13.32 -3.23
CA LYS A 22 8.00 -14.77 -3.12
C LYS A 22 7.22 -15.18 -1.86
N HIS A 23 7.24 -14.36 -0.81
CA HIS A 23 6.56 -14.62 0.46
C HIS A 23 5.22 -13.90 0.61
N ILE A 24 5.04 -12.74 -0.04
CA ILE A 24 3.79 -11.98 -0.03
C ILE A 24 3.16 -12.08 -1.41
N ARG A 25 2.12 -12.92 -1.51
CA ARG A 25 1.38 -13.13 -2.76
C ARG A 25 0.51 -11.93 -3.14
N LEU A 26 0.07 -11.17 -2.16
CA LEU A 26 -0.73 -9.96 -2.34
C LEU A 26 -0.36 -8.92 -1.29
N LEU A 27 0.11 -7.76 -1.76
CA LEU A 27 0.18 -6.52 -0.98
C LEU A 27 -0.82 -5.53 -1.60
N SER A 28 -1.85 -5.16 -0.84
CA SER A 28 -2.87 -4.20 -1.27
C SER A 28 -2.83 -2.96 -0.40
N ILE A 29 -2.97 -1.79 -1.02
CA ILE A 29 -3.00 -0.48 -0.37
C ILE A 29 -4.28 0.22 -0.84
N GLY A 30 -5.13 0.63 0.09
CA GLY A 30 -6.35 1.39 -0.15
C GLY A 30 -6.29 2.77 0.49
N MET A 31 -6.89 3.78 -0.15
CA MET A 31 -6.97 5.15 0.40
C MET A 31 -8.10 5.95 -0.25
N GLY A 32 -8.79 6.81 0.51
CA GLY A 32 -9.72 7.79 -0.05
C GLY A 32 -9.00 8.88 -0.87
N THR A 33 -9.61 9.37 -1.95
CA THR A 33 -8.98 10.44 -2.77
C THR A 33 -8.99 11.81 -2.10
N LYS A 34 -9.77 12.00 -1.03
CA LYS A 34 -9.88 13.27 -0.29
C LYS A 34 -9.35 13.17 1.15
N GLU A 35 -8.54 12.15 1.43
CA GLU A 35 -7.92 11.97 2.74
C GLU A 35 -7.11 13.21 3.17
N PRO A 36 -7.26 13.68 4.42
CA PRO A 36 -6.55 14.85 4.90
C PRO A 36 -5.06 14.55 5.13
N ASN A 37 -4.28 15.59 5.39
CA ASN A 37 -2.95 15.40 5.96
C ASN A 37 -3.06 14.63 7.29
N PRO A 38 -2.18 13.64 7.54
CA PRO A 38 -0.95 13.34 6.79
C PRO A 38 -1.08 12.22 5.73
N PHE A 39 -2.27 11.66 5.50
CA PHE A 39 -2.42 10.37 4.81
C PHE A 39 -1.86 10.31 3.37
N PRO A 40 -2.12 11.28 2.46
CA PRO A 40 -1.56 11.23 1.11
C PRO A 40 -0.03 11.24 1.11
N GLY A 41 0.58 12.00 2.03
CA GLY A 41 2.02 12.07 2.18
C GLY A 41 2.62 10.78 2.74
N ALA A 42 1.97 10.18 3.73
CA ALA A 42 2.43 8.94 4.35
C ALA A 42 2.32 7.74 3.39
N ILE A 43 1.16 7.57 2.75
CA ILE A 43 0.96 6.49 1.75
C ILE A 43 1.83 6.71 0.52
N GLY A 44 2.01 7.96 0.08
CA GLY A 44 2.94 8.28 -1.01
C GLY A 44 4.39 7.89 -0.69
N ALA A 45 4.87 8.22 0.52
CA ALA A 45 6.21 7.85 0.97
C ALA A 45 6.41 6.33 1.09
N PHE A 46 5.40 5.61 1.57
CA PHE A 46 5.42 4.14 1.65
C PHE A 46 5.47 3.51 0.25
N ARG A 47 4.62 3.96 -0.67
CA ARG A 47 4.60 3.48 -2.05
C ARG A 47 5.92 3.75 -2.78
N ALA A 48 6.49 4.94 -2.63
CA ALA A 48 7.79 5.27 -3.22
C ALA A 48 8.92 4.37 -2.71
N MET A 49 8.88 3.96 -1.44
CA MET A 49 9.82 2.97 -0.91
C MET A 49 9.61 1.59 -1.54
N LEU A 50 8.36 1.14 -1.70
CA LEU A 50 8.05 -0.13 -2.37
C LEU A 50 8.52 -0.13 -3.83
N ASP A 51 8.29 0.97 -4.55
CA ASP A 51 8.75 1.17 -5.93
C ASP A 51 10.29 1.10 -5.99
N LYS A 52 11.00 1.77 -5.06
CA LYS A 52 12.47 1.71 -4.95
C LYS A 52 12.98 0.30 -4.64
N ALA A 53 12.24 -0.45 -3.84
CA ALA A 53 12.57 -1.82 -3.46
C ALA A 53 12.23 -2.86 -4.54
N GLY A 54 11.48 -2.47 -5.59
CA GLY A 54 10.97 -3.40 -6.61
C GLY A 54 9.87 -4.34 -6.11
N VAL A 55 9.15 -3.97 -5.04
CA VAL A 55 8.08 -4.78 -4.43
C VAL A 55 6.76 -4.53 -5.15
N ARG A 56 6.08 -5.59 -5.57
CA ARG A 56 4.77 -5.46 -6.24
C ARG A 56 3.66 -5.18 -5.22
N TYR A 57 2.76 -4.26 -5.57
CA TYR A 57 1.55 -3.98 -4.80
C TYR A 57 0.41 -3.51 -5.70
N VAL A 58 -0.81 -3.67 -5.23
CA VAL A 58 -2.02 -3.07 -5.82
C VAL A 58 -2.35 -1.80 -5.03
N TYR A 59 -2.73 -0.74 -5.73
CA TYR A 59 -3.17 0.50 -5.10
C TYR A 59 -4.54 0.93 -5.59
N TYR A 60 -5.52 0.85 -4.71
CA TYR A 60 -6.88 1.32 -4.94
C TYR A 60 -7.09 2.70 -4.31
N LYS A 61 -7.87 3.54 -5.00
CA LYS A 61 -8.24 4.88 -4.55
C LYS A 61 -9.76 4.99 -4.51
N SER A 62 -10.35 5.07 -3.32
CA SER A 62 -11.79 5.28 -3.16
C SER A 62 -12.18 6.72 -3.55
N PRO A 63 -12.94 6.92 -4.64
CA PRO A 63 -13.24 8.27 -5.12
C PRO A 63 -14.17 9.04 -4.18
N GLY A 64 -13.77 10.28 -3.89
CA GLY A 64 -14.58 11.25 -3.16
C GLY A 64 -14.64 11.05 -1.65
N THR A 65 -13.96 10.05 -1.09
CA THR A 65 -14.00 9.73 0.34
C THR A 65 -12.76 10.19 1.09
N THR A 66 -12.91 10.32 2.40
CA THR A 66 -11.89 10.73 3.38
C THR A 66 -11.59 9.58 4.35
N HIS A 67 -11.16 9.89 5.58
CA HIS A 67 -10.87 8.92 6.64
C HIS A 67 -12.16 8.38 7.27
N GLU A 68 -12.94 7.66 6.48
CA GLU A 68 -14.30 7.26 6.81
C GLU A 68 -14.64 5.86 6.30
N TRP A 69 -15.69 5.27 6.86
CA TRP A 69 -16.07 3.88 6.61
C TRP A 69 -16.34 3.54 5.14
N LEU A 70 -16.79 4.49 4.32
CA LEU A 70 -17.02 4.21 2.90
C LEU A 70 -15.71 3.89 2.15
N THR A 71 -14.59 4.51 2.55
CA THR A 71 -13.25 4.16 2.06
C THR A 71 -12.97 2.69 2.34
N TRP A 72 -13.08 2.27 3.61
CA TRP A 72 -12.73 0.90 4.00
C TRP A 72 -13.70 -0.16 3.47
N ARG A 73 -14.98 0.16 3.31
CA ARG A 73 -15.95 -0.74 2.65
C ARG A 73 -15.55 -1.01 1.20
N ARG A 74 -15.13 0.02 0.47
CA ARG A 74 -14.68 -0.11 -0.91
C ARG A 74 -13.30 -0.77 -1.00
N ASP A 75 -12.38 -0.45 -0.11
CA ASP A 75 -11.08 -1.12 -0.03
C ASP A 75 -11.26 -2.63 0.18
N LEU A 76 -12.16 -3.04 1.07
CA LEU A 76 -12.49 -4.46 1.28
C LEU A 76 -13.13 -5.09 0.03
N HIS A 77 -14.04 -4.37 -0.65
CA HIS A 77 -14.66 -4.83 -1.89
C HIS A 77 -13.64 -5.09 -2.99
N GLU A 78 -12.64 -4.22 -3.16
CA GLU A 78 -11.58 -4.40 -4.17
C GLU A 78 -10.54 -5.43 -3.76
N PHE A 79 -10.25 -5.53 -2.45
CA PHE A 79 -9.26 -6.46 -1.92
C PHE A 79 -9.72 -7.92 -1.91
N ALA A 80 -10.96 -8.19 -1.46
CA ALA A 80 -11.42 -9.54 -1.21
C ALA A 80 -11.38 -10.46 -2.45
N PRO A 81 -11.75 -10.02 -3.67
CA PRO A 81 -11.68 -10.85 -4.88
C PRO A 81 -10.26 -11.23 -5.30
N LEU A 82 -9.23 -10.57 -4.76
CA LEU A 82 -7.82 -10.86 -5.10
C LEU A 82 -7.24 -11.98 -4.23
N LEU A 83 -7.93 -12.36 -3.15
CA LEU A 83 -7.47 -13.39 -2.22
C LEU A 83 -7.71 -14.80 -2.79
N PHE A 84 -6.68 -15.66 -2.67
CA PHE A 84 -6.76 -17.10 -2.96
C PHE A 84 -7.26 -17.41 -4.38
N THR A 85 -6.74 -16.66 -5.36
CA THR A 85 -7.10 -16.77 -6.78
C THR A 85 -6.24 -17.75 -7.56
N ASP A 86 -5.32 -18.43 -6.88
CA ASP A 86 -4.42 -19.45 -7.43
C ASP A 86 -4.87 -20.89 -7.13
#